data_AF-A0A938CLG9-F1
#
_entry.id   AF-A0A938CLG9-F1
#
_cell.length_a   1.000
_cell.length_b   1.000
_cell.length_c   1.000
_cell.angle_alpha   90.00
_cell.angle_beta   90.00
_cell.angle_gamma   90.00
#
_symmetry.space_group_name_H-M   'P 1'
#
loop_
_entity.id
_entity.type
_entity.pdbx_description
1 polymer ?
#
loop_
_entity_poly.entity_id
_entity_poly.type
_entity_poly.pdbx_seq_one_letter_code
_entity_poly.pdbx_strand_id
1 'polypeptide(L)' 'MIVDASALLSLIFAEPMAEAVEERLRRADAIGIGAPSLTEVSLV' A
#
# COMPACT_ATOMS: atom_id res chain seq x y z
N MET A 1 2.49 8.00 7.29
CA MET A 1 2.27 8.02 5.83
C MET A 1 0.86 7.50 5.56
N ILE A 2 0.11 8.11 4.63
CA ILE A 2 -1.18 7.58 4.19
C ILE A 2 -0.95 6.78 2.91
N VAL A 3 -1.51 5.59 2.83
CA VAL A 3 -1.36 4.66 1.70
C VAL A 3 -2.71 4.51 1.01
N ASP A 4 -2.73 4.67 -0.30
CA ASP A 4 -3.90 4.46 -1.14
C ASP A 4 -3.97 3.02 -1.66
N ALA A 5 -5.09 2.67 -2.29
CA ALA A 5 -5.29 1.35 -2.86
C ALA A 5 -4.28 1.03 -3.97
N SER A 6 -3.88 1.99 -4.80
CA SER A 6 -2.95 1.74 -5.91
C SER A 6 -1.56 1.32 -5.41
N ALA A 7 -1.08 1.93 -4.34
CA ALA A 7 0.16 1.54 -3.68
C ALA A 7 0.05 0.12 -3.09
N LEU A 8 -1.08 -0.23 -2.48
CA LEU A 8 -1.32 -1.60 -1.99
C LEU A 8 -1.39 -2.61 -3.13
N LEU A 9 -2.11 -2.31 -4.21
CA LEU A 9 -2.22 -3.18 -5.38
C LEU A 9 -0.86 -3.40 -6.04
N SER A 10 -0.02 -2.36 -6.12
CA SER A 10 1.33 -2.49 -6.67
C SER A 10 2.16 -3.55 -5.92
N LEU A 11 1.98 -3.66 -4.61
CA LEU A 11 2.63 -4.68 -3.78
C LEU A 11 1.99 -6.06 -3.97
N ILE A 12 0.65 -6.13 -3.96
CA ILE A 12 -0.11 -7.38 -4.10
C ILE A 12 0.19 -8.06 -5.44
N PHE A 13 0.28 -7.28 -6.53
CA PHE A 13 0.52 -7.79 -7.88
C PHE A 13 1.99 -7.75 -8.30
N ALA A 14 2.91 -7.43 -7.38
CA ALA A 14 4.35 -7.34 -7.66
C ALA A 14 4.68 -6.49 -8.91
N GLU A 15 4.04 -5.32 -9.01
CA GLU A 15 4.27 -4.40 -10.11
C GLU A 15 5.72 -3.86 -10.10
N PRO A 16 6.24 -3.31 -11.21
CA PRO A 16 7.61 -2.80 -11.28
C PRO A 16 7.98 -1.77 -10.20
N MET A 17 6.99 -1.08 -9.62
CA MET A 17 7.18 -0.08 -8.56
C MET A 17 7.06 -0.65 -7.14
N ALA A 18 6.73 -1.93 -6.97
CA ALA A 18 6.47 -2.57 -5.69
C ALA A 18 7.64 -2.41 -4.72
N GLU A 19 8.86 -2.68 -5.15
CA GLU A 19 10.05 -2.58 -4.30
C GLU A 19 10.26 -1.17 -3.74
N ALA A 20 10.01 -0.14 -4.56
CA ALA A 20 10.13 1.25 -4.14
C ALA A 20 9.03 1.64 -3.15
N VAL A 21 7.82 1.13 -3.31
CA VAL A 21 6.71 1.32 -2.37
C VAL A 21 6.99 0.59 -1.06
N GLU A 22 7.47 -0.66 -1.13
CA GLU A 22 7.79 -1.48 0.03
C GLU A 22 8.87 -0.82 0.90
N GLU A 23 9.95 -0.32 0.28
CA GLU A 23 11.03 0.35 1.02
C GLU A 23 10.53 1.63 1.72
N ARG A 24 9.62 2.37 1.09
CA ARG A 24 9.01 3.55 1.72
C ARG A 24 8.11 3.18 2.88
N LEU A 25 7.38 2.07 2.79
CA LEU A 25 6.56 1.56 3.89
C LEU A 25 7.42 1.10 5.06
N ARG A 26 8.50 0.36 4.80
CA ARG A 26 9.41 -0.15 5.84
C ARG A 26 10.09 0.96 6.64
N ARG A 27 10.35 2.11 6.02
CA ARG A 27 10.96 3.28 6.68
C ARG A 27 9.95 4.20 7.38
N ALA A 28 8.65 3.98 7.23
CA ALA A 28 7.65 4.83 7.83
C ALA A 28 7.43 4.45 9.30
N ASP A 29 7.52 5.43 10.22
CA ASP A 29 7.23 5.20 11.65
C ASP A 29 5.77 4.80 11.91
N ALA A 30 4.86 5.25 11.04
CA ALA A 30 3.44 4.93 11.10
C ALA A 30 2.81 4.93 9.70
N ILE A 31 1.89 3.99 9.48
CA ILE A 31 1.13 3.84 8.24
C ILE A 31 -0.37 3.93 8.56
N GLY A 32 -1.06 4.82 7.85
CA GLY A 32 -2.52 4.92 7.86
C GLY A 32 -3.07 4.41 6.53
N ILE A 33 -4.11 3.59 6.61
CA ILE A 33 -4.85 3.09 5.44
C ILE A 33 -6.31 3.46 5.63
N GLY A 34 -6.91 4.09 4.62
CA GLY A 34 -8.34 4.42 4.65
C GLY A 34 -9.19 3.16 4.54
N ALA A 35 -10.30 3.09 5.28
CA ALA A 35 -11.26 1.99 5.17
C ALA A 35 -11.78 1.78 3.73
N PRO A 36 -12.05 2.83 2.92
CA PRO A 36 -12.40 2.64 1.51
C PRO A 36 -11.31 1.93 0.70
N SER A 37 -10.03 2.28 0.92
CA SER A 37 -8.90 1.68 0.22
C SER A 37 -8.70 0.21 0.58
N LEU A 38 -9.02 -0.20 1.82
CA LEU A 38 -9.03 -1.62 2.19
C LEU A 38 -10.12 -2.40 1.43
N THR A 39 -11.31 -1.81 1.27
CA THR A 39 -12.39 -2.41 0.49
C THR A 39 -12.04 -2.52 -0.99
N GLU A 40 -11.43 -1.49 -1.58
CA GLU A 40 -11.01 -1.47 -2.99
C GLU A 40 -10.05 -2.61 -3.33
N VAL A 41 -9.19 -3.00 -2.39
CA VAL A 41 -8.22 -4.08 -2.57
C VAL A 41 -8.67 -5.42 -1.96
N SER A 42 -9.94 -5.52 -1.54
CA SER A 42 -10.52 -6.74 -0.94
C SER A 42 -9.74 -7.28 0.27
N LEU A 43 -9.14 -6.39 1.07
CA LEU A 43 -8.42 -6.72 2.32
C LEU A 43 -9.32 -6.68 3.57
N VAL A 44 -10.65 -6.68 3.38
CA VAL A 44 -11.68 -6.64 4.44
C VAL A 44 -12.49 -7.93 4.45
#